data_AF-A0A1A0K0H7-F1
#
_entry.id   AF-A0A1A0K0H7-F1
#
_cell.length_a   1.000
_cell.length_b   1.000
_cell.length_c   1.000
_cell.angle_alpha   90.00
_cell.angle_beta   90.00
_cell.angle_gamma   90.00
#
_symmetry.space_group_name_H-M   'P 1'
#
loop_
_entity.id
_entity.type
_entity.pdbx_description
1 polymer ?
#
loop_
_entity_poly.entity_id
_entity_poly.type
_entity_poly.pdbx_seq_one_letter_code
_entity_poly.pdbx_strand_id
1 'polypeptide(L)'
;MAGTPRAGVGIAGAGIGLALGAGLGVFLLSPNIPGAMNTGASSDTVASSEYESLEAEGKFAQRKAEAADEVVAAAGQDIINGVLDEQPVLVLATADASDEDVEKLRASLQRAGAIDSGLIKLSEKFFTQNGADQLKTIVANTLPAGTELSADNRDPGTHAGQALGAALTFAEGTDTPNSTTEDRGLLLETLADAEYLEYESGTILPGQAIVMVTGSGSTASGADFVAKNQAAFAEALDEAGGATVIAGRVGHDEASNVITQLRGSDSTAGAVSTVEAVDQTWGRLAAVLAVAEQLEGGSGAYGFSENADEVLPEH
;
A
#
# COMPACT_ATOMS: atom_id res chain seq x y z
N MET A 1 -33.82 -4.86 -43.58
CA MET A 1 -32.40 -5.08 -43.24
C MET A 1 -32.38 -5.48 -41.78
N ALA A 2 -32.10 -6.76 -41.51
CA ALA A 2 -32.12 -7.34 -40.18
C ALA A 2 -30.81 -7.02 -39.46
N GLY A 3 -30.90 -6.53 -38.22
CA GLY A 3 -29.76 -6.24 -37.35
C GLY A 3 -29.19 -7.53 -36.77
N THR A 4 -27.88 -7.67 -36.85
CA THR A 4 -27.11 -8.74 -36.20
C THR A 4 -26.85 -8.33 -34.75
N PRO A 5 -27.26 -9.12 -33.73
CA PRO A 5 -26.77 -8.91 -32.37
C PRO A 5 -25.32 -9.42 -32.28
N ARG A 6 -24.40 -8.55 -31.85
CA ARG A 6 -23.07 -8.99 -31.42
C ARG A 6 -23.22 -9.66 -30.06
N ALA A 7 -22.95 -10.96 -30.01
CA ALA A 7 -22.88 -11.72 -28.79
C ALA A 7 -21.70 -11.21 -27.95
N GLY A 8 -21.97 -10.78 -26.71
CA GLY A 8 -20.95 -10.55 -25.71
C GLY A 8 -20.30 -11.88 -25.36
N VAL A 9 -18.97 -11.95 -25.49
CA VAL A 9 -18.18 -13.06 -24.97
C VAL A 9 -17.90 -12.71 -23.51
N GLY A 10 -18.66 -13.29 -22.59
CA GLY A 10 -18.33 -13.26 -21.17
C GLY A 10 -17.19 -14.23 -20.91
N ILE A 11 -16.03 -13.73 -20.51
CA ILE A 11 -14.94 -14.55 -19.98
C ILE A 11 -15.20 -14.66 -18.47
N ALA A 12 -15.68 -15.82 -18.04
CA ALA A 12 -15.78 -16.13 -16.62
C ALA A 12 -14.36 -16.28 -16.05
N GLY A 13 -13.92 -15.33 -15.24
CA GLY A 13 -12.68 -15.43 -14.48
C GLY A 13 -12.78 -16.56 -13.45
N ALA A 14 -11.92 -17.57 -13.58
CA ALA A 14 -11.76 -18.59 -12.56
C ALA A 14 -10.82 -18.05 -11.47
N GLY A 15 -11.38 -17.45 -10.42
CA GLY A 15 -10.62 -17.09 -9.23
C GLY A 15 -10.13 -18.35 -8.52
N ILE A 16 -8.81 -18.57 -8.48
CA ILE A 16 -8.19 -19.57 -7.60
C ILE A 16 -7.69 -18.81 -6.38
N GLY A 17 -8.58 -18.58 -5.41
CA GLY A 17 -8.21 -18.14 -4.07
C GLY A 17 -7.60 -19.31 -3.30
N LEU A 18 -6.30 -19.25 -2.99
CA LEU A 18 -5.68 -20.13 -2.01
C LEU A 18 -5.55 -19.36 -0.68
N ALA A 19 -6.56 -19.50 0.17
CA ALA A 19 -6.48 -19.09 1.57
C ALA A 19 -5.59 -20.09 2.33
N LEU A 20 -4.41 -19.63 2.77
CA LEU A 20 -3.61 -20.34 3.77
C LEU A 20 -3.94 -19.76 5.15
N GLY A 21 -5.04 -20.24 5.73
CA GLY A 21 -5.34 -20.01 7.15
C GLY A 21 -4.39 -20.83 8.02
N ALA A 22 -3.60 -20.16 8.86
CA ALA A 22 -2.84 -20.82 9.92
C ALA A 22 -3.80 -21.25 11.05
N GLY A 23 -4.47 -22.39 10.86
CA GLY A 23 -5.35 -23.02 11.83
C GLY A 23 -4.59 -23.92 12.82
N LEU A 24 -4.77 -23.63 14.11
CA LEU A 24 -4.22 -24.24 15.33
C LEU A 24 -4.21 -25.79 15.40
N GLY A 25 -3.19 -26.33 16.08
CA GLY A 25 -3.16 -27.70 16.57
C GLY A 25 -3.20 -27.79 18.10
N VAL A 26 -4.41 -27.85 18.68
CA VAL A 26 -4.63 -28.31 20.05
C VAL A 26 -4.60 -29.84 20.04
N PHE A 27 -3.57 -30.49 20.58
CA PHE A 27 -3.53 -31.95 20.61
C PHE A 27 -4.20 -32.49 21.89
N LEU A 28 -5.43 -32.98 21.75
CA LEU A 28 -6.00 -33.96 22.66
C LEU A 28 -5.98 -35.33 21.94
N LEU A 29 -5.24 -36.29 22.49
CA LEU A 29 -5.75 -37.59 22.96
C LEU A 29 -4.57 -38.49 23.36
N SER A 30 -4.44 -38.72 24.66
CA SER A 30 -3.83 -39.95 25.18
C SER A 30 -4.71 -41.15 24.80
N PRO A 31 -4.09 -42.28 24.42
CA PRO A 31 -4.44 -43.54 25.05
C PRO A 31 -3.20 -44.16 25.70
N ASN A 32 -3.32 -44.34 27.00
CA ASN A 32 -2.52 -45.17 27.88
C ASN A 32 -2.21 -46.54 27.23
N ILE A 33 -0.94 -46.80 26.86
CA ILE A 33 -0.42 -48.15 26.61
C ILE A 33 0.42 -48.54 27.83
N PRO A 34 -0.05 -49.45 28.70
CA PRO A 34 0.79 -50.05 29.72
C PRO A 34 1.82 -50.96 29.03
N GLY A 35 3.07 -50.52 28.92
CA GLY A 35 4.19 -51.41 28.57
C GLY A 35 5.20 -50.95 27.52
N ALA A 36 5.19 -49.70 27.03
CA ALA A 36 6.23 -49.20 26.13
C ALA A 36 7.27 -48.34 26.89
N MET A 37 8.13 -48.99 27.67
CA MET A 37 9.36 -48.38 28.18
C MET A 37 10.52 -48.81 27.29
N ASN A 38 10.80 -48.03 26.25
CA ASN A 38 12.12 -47.69 25.69
C ASN A 38 11.97 -47.24 24.23
N THR A 39 12.03 -45.94 24.01
CA THR A 39 12.94 -45.31 23.05
C THR A 39 12.89 -43.82 23.35
N GLY A 40 14.02 -43.25 23.74
CA GLY A 40 14.18 -41.81 23.87
C GLY A 40 14.13 -41.16 22.50
N ALA A 41 12.93 -41.02 21.93
CA ALA A 41 12.68 -39.96 20.97
C ALA A 41 12.66 -38.68 21.79
N SER A 42 13.83 -38.08 21.95
CA SER A 42 13.99 -36.77 22.57
C SER A 42 12.96 -35.83 21.95
N SER A 43 12.26 -35.04 22.76
CA SER A 43 11.37 -33.97 22.29
C SER A 43 12.03 -33.12 21.19
N ASP A 44 13.38 -32.99 21.21
CA ASP A 44 14.21 -32.38 20.17
C ASP A 44 14.09 -33.02 18.78
N THR A 45 14.01 -34.36 18.66
CA THR A 45 14.05 -35.05 17.36
C THR A 45 12.73 -34.99 16.61
N VAL A 46 11.60 -35.02 17.33
CA VAL A 46 10.25 -34.86 16.73
C VAL A 46 10.04 -33.41 16.32
N ALA A 47 10.41 -32.46 17.20
CA ALA A 47 10.39 -31.04 16.87
C ALA A 47 11.23 -30.72 15.63
N SER A 48 12.46 -31.27 15.53
CA SER A 48 13.34 -31.06 14.36
C SER A 48 12.71 -31.58 13.06
N SER A 49 12.12 -32.78 13.06
CA SER A 49 11.47 -33.33 11.85
C SER A 49 10.21 -32.56 11.45
N GLU A 50 9.48 -32.03 12.42
CA GLU A 50 8.27 -31.24 12.21
C GLU A 50 8.63 -29.85 11.65
N TYR A 51 9.66 -29.19 12.18
CA TYR A 51 10.20 -27.95 11.63
C TYR A 51 10.72 -28.12 10.20
N GLU A 52 11.47 -29.20 9.91
CA GLU A 52 11.95 -29.49 8.56
C GLU A 52 10.79 -29.71 7.57
N SER A 53 9.71 -30.37 8.01
CA SER A 53 8.52 -30.58 7.18
C SER A 53 7.76 -29.28 6.91
N LEU A 54 7.58 -28.43 7.92
CA LEU A 54 6.95 -27.11 7.80
C LEU A 54 7.77 -26.17 6.91
N GLU A 55 9.11 -26.20 7.01
CA GLU A 55 9.99 -25.42 6.16
C GLU A 55 9.93 -25.90 4.69
N ALA A 56 9.89 -27.23 4.48
CA ALA A 56 9.76 -27.79 3.14
C ALA A 56 8.40 -27.47 2.49
N GLU A 57 7.32 -27.54 3.28
CA GLU A 57 5.97 -27.17 2.85
C GLU A 57 5.87 -25.67 2.55
N GLY A 58 6.43 -24.80 3.40
CA GLY A 58 6.53 -23.37 3.16
C GLY A 58 7.30 -23.04 1.88
N LYS A 59 8.47 -23.65 1.66
CA LYS A 59 9.24 -23.48 0.41
C LYS A 59 8.50 -23.99 -0.82
N PHE A 60 7.71 -25.05 -0.69
CA PHE A 60 6.89 -25.57 -1.78
C PHE A 60 5.72 -24.64 -2.10
N ALA A 61 5.03 -24.13 -1.08
CA ALA A 61 3.96 -23.15 -1.22
C ALA A 61 4.49 -21.86 -1.87
N GLN A 62 5.64 -21.36 -1.42
CA GLN A 62 6.30 -20.18 -2.01
C GLN A 62 6.58 -20.36 -3.50
N ARG A 63 7.23 -21.47 -3.90
CA ARG A 63 7.48 -21.74 -5.33
C ARG A 63 6.21 -21.84 -6.17
N LYS A 64 5.12 -22.37 -5.59
CA LYS A 64 3.82 -22.44 -6.26
C LYS A 64 3.21 -21.05 -6.41
N ALA A 65 3.33 -20.19 -5.40
CA ALA A 65 2.89 -18.81 -5.45
C ALA A 65 3.68 -18.00 -6.48
N GLU A 66 5.02 -18.13 -6.51
CA GLU A 66 5.88 -17.50 -7.51
C GLU A 66 5.49 -17.93 -8.94
N ALA A 67 5.29 -19.23 -9.18
CA ALA A 67 4.85 -19.72 -10.48
C ALA A 67 3.44 -19.22 -10.87
N ALA A 68 2.54 -19.06 -9.90
CA ALA A 68 1.21 -18.49 -10.15
C ALA A 68 1.30 -16.98 -10.45
N ASP A 69 2.17 -16.26 -9.74
CA ASP A 69 2.45 -14.84 -9.98
C ASP A 69 3.03 -14.61 -11.38
N GLU A 70 3.89 -15.49 -11.88
CA GLU A 70 4.38 -15.45 -13.28
C GLU A 70 3.25 -15.62 -14.30
N VAL A 71 2.28 -16.51 -14.04
CA VAL A 71 1.11 -16.71 -14.91
C VAL A 71 0.20 -15.48 -14.88
N VAL A 72 -0.03 -14.91 -13.71
CA VAL A 72 -0.79 -13.66 -13.54
C VAL A 72 -0.06 -12.50 -14.20
N ALA A 73 1.26 -12.41 -14.09
CA ALA A 73 2.07 -11.40 -14.75
C ALA A 73 1.94 -11.47 -16.28
N ALA A 74 1.86 -12.68 -16.84
CA ALA A 74 1.68 -12.89 -18.27
C ALA A 74 0.24 -12.56 -18.74
N ALA A 75 -0.77 -12.87 -17.94
CA ALA A 75 -2.18 -12.64 -18.27
C ALA A 75 -2.70 -11.22 -17.94
N GLY A 76 -2.15 -10.61 -16.89
CA GLY A 76 -2.59 -9.34 -16.32
C GLY A 76 -2.07 -8.11 -17.07
N GLN A 77 -1.07 -8.27 -17.94
CA GLN A 77 -0.55 -7.14 -18.74
C GLN A 77 -1.62 -6.57 -19.66
N ASP A 78 -2.44 -7.43 -20.27
CA ASP A 78 -3.52 -7.00 -21.15
C ASP A 78 -4.67 -6.36 -20.36
N ILE A 79 -4.80 -6.68 -19.06
CA ILE A 79 -5.87 -6.14 -18.19
C ILE A 79 -5.58 -4.68 -17.85
N ILE A 80 -4.34 -4.33 -17.52
CA ILE A 80 -4.00 -2.98 -17.04
C ILE A 80 -3.65 -1.99 -18.16
N ASN A 81 -3.48 -2.46 -19.40
CA ASN A 81 -3.01 -1.63 -20.49
C ASN A 81 -4.02 -0.52 -20.82
N GLY A 82 -3.59 0.74 -20.73
CA GLY A 82 -4.39 1.93 -20.99
C GLY A 82 -5.40 2.28 -19.90
N VAL A 83 -5.42 1.55 -18.78
CA VAL A 83 -6.34 1.80 -17.66
C VAL A 83 -6.06 3.16 -16.99
N LEU A 84 -4.82 3.63 -17.03
CA LEU A 84 -4.39 4.91 -16.46
C LEU A 84 -3.94 5.91 -17.54
N ASP A 85 -4.42 5.76 -18.79
CA ASP A 85 -4.09 6.68 -19.87
C ASP A 85 -4.43 8.13 -19.49
N GLU A 86 -3.46 9.01 -19.71
CA GLU A 86 -3.54 10.45 -19.42
C GLU A 86 -3.69 10.82 -17.93
N GLN A 87 -3.58 9.84 -17.00
CA GLN A 87 -3.69 10.09 -15.56
C GLN A 87 -2.30 10.38 -14.95
N PRO A 88 -2.04 11.58 -14.40
CA PRO A 88 -0.83 11.89 -13.65
C PRO A 88 -0.83 11.17 -12.30
N VAL A 89 0.14 10.28 -12.08
CA VAL A 89 0.27 9.52 -10.83
C VAL A 89 1.60 9.85 -10.17
N LEU A 90 1.52 10.32 -8.92
CA LEU A 90 2.68 10.59 -8.08
C LEU A 90 2.94 9.40 -7.15
N VAL A 91 4.21 9.02 -6.98
CA VAL A 91 4.58 7.98 -6.02
C VAL A 91 5.30 8.58 -4.81
N LEU A 92 4.82 8.22 -3.62
CA LEU A 92 5.50 8.45 -2.35
C LEU A 92 6.08 7.12 -1.87
N ALA A 93 7.28 7.12 -1.33
CA ALA A 93 7.89 5.91 -0.74
C ALA A 93 8.31 6.21 0.70
N THR A 94 7.87 5.40 1.65
CA THR A 94 8.32 5.52 3.05
C THR A 94 9.74 4.99 3.20
N ALA A 95 10.41 5.36 4.30
CA ALA A 95 11.81 4.97 4.54
C ALA A 95 12.06 3.47 4.61
N ASP A 96 11.03 2.68 4.94
CA ASP A 96 11.07 1.22 4.99
C ASP A 96 10.61 0.54 3.68
N ALA A 97 10.17 1.32 2.69
CA ALA A 97 9.83 0.79 1.37
C ALA A 97 11.09 0.29 0.64
N SER A 98 10.99 -0.86 -0.02
CA SER A 98 12.08 -1.37 -0.85
C SER A 98 12.17 -0.58 -2.15
N ASP A 99 13.36 -0.10 -2.50
CA ASP A 99 13.62 0.56 -3.78
C ASP A 99 13.19 -0.31 -4.97
N GLU A 100 13.39 -1.63 -4.87
CA GLU A 100 12.98 -2.58 -5.92
C GLU A 100 11.45 -2.62 -6.10
N ASP A 101 10.69 -2.58 -5.01
CA ASP A 101 9.22 -2.59 -5.08
C ASP A 101 8.70 -1.27 -5.66
N VAL A 102 9.29 -0.14 -5.25
CA VAL A 102 8.96 1.19 -5.77
C VAL A 102 9.21 1.25 -7.29
N GLU A 103 10.38 0.79 -7.74
CA GLU A 103 10.73 0.74 -9.16
C GLU A 103 9.77 -0.16 -9.95
N LYS A 104 9.47 -1.36 -9.45
CA LYS A 104 8.56 -2.30 -10.11
C LYS A 104 7.12 -1.79 -10.15
N LEU A 105 6.65 -1.11 -9.11
CA LEU A 105 5.33 -0.50 -9.08
C LEU A 105 5.23 0.65 -10.09
N ARG A 106 6.22 1.56 -10.11
CA ARG A 106 6.30 2.64 -11.11
C ARG A 106 6.31 2.11 -12.54
N ALA A 107 7.06 1.04 -12.80
CA ALA A 107 7.06 0.36 -14.09
C ALA A 107 5.70 -0.27 -14.44
N SER A 108 4.88 -0.62 -13.44
CA SER A 108 3.53 -1.15 -13.65
C SER A 108 2.54 -0.02 -13.94
N LEU A 109 2.61 1.09 -13.21
CA LEU A 109 1.83 2.31 -13.49
C LEU A 109 2.13 2.85 -14.90
N GLN A 110 3.40 2.93 -15.28
CA GLN A 110 3.79 3.40 -16.62
C GLN A 110 3.26 2.49 -17.73
N ARG A 111 3.28 1.16 -17.54
CA ARG A 111 2.71 0.20 -18.51
C ARG A 111 1.19 0.33 -18.62
N ALA A 112 0.53 0.80 -17.56
CA ALA A 112 -0.91 1.07 -17.57
C ALA A 112 -1.28 2.39 -18.26
N GLY A 113 -0.31 3.19 -18.70
CA GLY A 113 -0.55 4.47 -19.37
C GLY A 113 -0.38 5.71 -18.49
N ALA A 114 -0.09 5.54 -17.19
CA ALA A 114 0.04 6.65 -16.26
C ALA A 114 1.15 7.63 -16.69
N ILE A 115 0.86 8.92 -16.54
CA ILE A 115 1.86 10.00 -16.63
C ILE A 115 2.64 10.01 -15.31
N ASP A 116 3.96 9.92 -15.39
CA ASP A 116 4.83 9.96 -14.20
C ASP A 116 4.88 11.39 -13.61
N SER A 117 4.21 11.61 -12.48
CA SER A 117 4.25 12.89 -11.74
C SER A 117 5.43 12.97 -10.75
N GLY A 118 6.30 11.96 -10.73
CA GLY A 118 7.53 11.94 -9.95
C GLY A 118 7.50 10.94 -8.79
N LEU A 119 8.64 10.89 -8.09
CA LEU A 119 8.87 10.07 -6.91
C LEU A 119 9.41 10.94 -5.77
N ILE A 120 8.79 10.84 -4.60
CA ILE A 120 9.28 11.44 -3.36
C ILE A 120 9.56 10.32 -2.36
N LYS A 121 10.78 10.25 -1.85
CA LYS A 121 11.15 9.34 -0.76
C LYS A 121 11.04 10.09 0.57
N LEU A 122 10.17 9.62 1.46
CA LEU A 122 9.98 10.17 2.79
C LEU A 122 10.99 9.54 3.74
N SER A 123 11.69 10.36 4.52
CA SER A 123 12.68 9.85 5.48
C SER A 123 12.03 9.30 6.73
N GLU A 124 12.77 8.50 7.51
CA GLU A 124 12.24 7.86 8.72
C GLU A 124 11.68 8.89 9.71
N LYS A 125 12.34 10.06 9.83
CA LYS A 125 11.92 11.10 10.78
C LYS A 125 10.58 11.73 10.43
N PHE A 126 10.06 11.57 9.21
CA PHE A 126 8.78 12.11 8.78
C PHE A 126 7.60 11.62 9.63
N PHE A 127 7.60 10.35 10.01
CA PHE A 127 6.48 9.73 10.74
C PHE A 127 6.78 9.45 12.22
N THR A 128 8.01 9.71 12.67
CA THR A 128 8.42 9.44 14.06
C THR A 128 8.15 10.61 14.99
N GLN A 129 8.04 10.29 16.28
CA GLN A 129 7.79 11.29 17.32
C GLN A 129 8.91 12.34 17.42
N ASN A 130 10.15 11.95 17.09
CA ASN A 130 11.31 12.84 17.15
C ASN A 130 11.29 13.92 16.06
N GLY A 131 10.70 13.64 14.90
CA GLY A 131 10.57 14.62 13.81
C GLY A 131 9.28 15.46 13.88
N ALA A 132 8.27 15.01 14.62
CA ALA A 132 6.94 15.59 14.64
C ALA A 132 6.89 17.11 14.85
N ASP A 133 7.57 17.65 15.87
CA ASP A 133 7.47 19.07 16.23
C ASP A 133 8.10 19.99 15.17
N GLN A 134 9.25 19.59 14.63
CA GLN A 134 9.92 20.34 13.57
C GLN A 134 9.14 20.22 12.25
N LEU A 135 8.65 19.02 11.91
CA LEU A 135 7.79 18.82 10.73
C LEU A 135 6.59 19.75 10.78
N LYS A 136 5.86 19.77 11.90
CA LYS A 136 4.70 20.66 12.12
C LYS A 136 5.07 22.14 11.98
N THR A 137 6.24 22.53 12.46
CA THR A 137 6.73 23.90 12.32
C THR A 137 7.02 24.24 10.86
N ILE A 138 7.63 23.33 10.10
CA ILE A 138 7.92 23.55 8.68
C ILE A 138 6.61 23.69 7.90
N VAL A 139 5.70 22.72 8.00
CA VAL A 139 4.45 22.72 7.22
C VAL A 139 3.57 23.93 7.55
N ALA A 140 3.53 24.37 8.81
CA ALA A 140 2.77 25.57 9.18
C ALA A 140 3.34 26.87 8.60
N ASN A 141 4.65 26.92 8.31
CA ASN A 141 5.33 28.12 7.78
C ASN A 141 5.50 28.09 6.24
N THR A 142 5.22 26.97 5.59
CA THR A 142 5.42 26.76 4.15
C THR A 142 4.14 26.27 3.45
N LEU A 143 3.00 26.49 4.11
CA LEU A 143 1.71 26.05 3.64
C LEU A 143 1.33 26.74 2.31
N PRO A 144 0.90 26.01 1.27
CA PRO A 144 0.43 26.62 0.03
C PRO A 144 -0.71 27.61 0.26
N ALA A 145 -0.80 28.63 -0.58
CA ALA A 145 -1.82 29.66 -0.46
C ALA A 145 -3.24 29.06 -0.51
N GLY A 146 -4.13 29.50 0.39
CA GLY A 146 -5.52 29.04 0.45
C GLY A 146 -5.73 27.68 1.15
N THR A 147 -4.66 27.04 1.62
CA THR A 147 -4.76 25.83 2.42
C THR A 147 -4.91 26.17 3.90
N GLU A 148 -5.71 25.42 4.63
CA GLU A 148 -5.87 25.54 6.08
C GLU A 148 -5.56 24.19 6.74
N LEU A 149 -4.79 24.22 7.84
CA LEU A 149 -4.55 23.04 8.65
C LEU A 149 -5.68 22.86 9.67
N SER A 150 -6.07 21.61 9.93
CA SER A 150 -7.15 21.32 10.88
C SER A 150 -6.81 21.84 12.29
N ALA A 151 -7.77 22.56 12.89
CA ALA A 151 -7.66 22.99 14.28
C ALA A 151 -7.99 21.86 15.26
N ASP A 152 -8.84 20.92 14.84
CA ASP A 152 -9.37 19.83 15.64
C ASP A 152 -8.46 18.60 15.62
N ASN A 153 -7.90 18.27 14.46
CA ASN A 153 -6.90 17.21 14.32
C ASN A 153 -5.52 17.83 14.14
N ARG A 154 -4.69 17.70 15.18
CA ARG A 154 -3.36 18.33 15.27
C ARG A 154 -2.23 17.30 15.22
N ASP A 155 -2.54 16.08 14.81
CA ASP A 155 -1.54 15.03 14.68
C ASP A 155 -0.55 15.36 13.55
N PRO A 156 0.75 15.02 13.71
CA PRO A 156 1.77 15.37 12.72
C PRO A 156 1.49 14.79 11.33
N GLY A 157 0.99 13.54 11.26
CA GLY A 157 0.59 12.89 10.02
C GLY A 157 -0.48 13.69 9.27
N THR A 158 -1.55 14.10 9.96
CA THR A 158 -2.63 14.92 9.41
C THR A 158 -2.13 16.24 8.83
N HIS A 159 -1.39 17.03 9.61
CA HIS A 159 -0.92 18.34 9.16
C HIS A 159 0.08 18.24 8.01
N ALA A 160 0.94 17.22 8.02
CA ALA A 160 1.83 16.95 6.91
C ALA A 160 1.07 16.50 5.66
N GLY A 161 0.04 15.67 5.80
CA GLY A 161 -0.80 15.19 4.71
C GLY A 161 -1.63 16.32 4.10
N GLN A 162 -2.17 17.23 4.90
CA GLN A 162 -2.88 18.41 4.41
C GLN A 162 -1.96 19.35 3.62
N ALA A 163 -0.76 19.61 4.13
CA ALA A 163 0.20 20.47 3.45
C ALA A 163 0.72 19.85 2.14
N LEU A 164 1.12 18.57 2.17
CA LEU A 164 1.59 17.86 0.99
C LEU A 164 0.46 17.56 0.00
N GLY A 165 -0.75 17.26 0.47
CA GLY A 165 -1.93 17.09 -0.37
C GLY A 165 -2.20 18.34 -1.19
N ALA A 166 -2.33 19.49 -0.52
CA ALA A 166 -2.49 20.77 -1.22
C ALA A 166 -1.33 21.09 -2.19
N ALA A 167 -0.10 20.68 -1.87
CA ALA A 167 1.04 20.88 -2.74
C ALA A 167 1.05 19.95 -3.95
N LEU A 168 0.62 18.69 -3.78
CA LEU A 168 0.90 17.59 -4.70
C LEU A 168 -0.34 17.11 -5.48
N THR A 169 -1.54 17.55 -5.17
CA THR A 169 -2.76 17.07 -5.83
C THR A 169 -3.44 18.15 -6.69
N PHE A 170 -4.40 17.70 -7.48
CA PHE A 170 -5.39 18.55 -8.13
C PHE A 170 -6.59 18.75 -7.19
N ALA A 171 -7.32 19.85 -7.38
CA ALA A 171 -8.60 20.03 -6.73
C ALA A 171 -9.58 18.94 -7.23
N GLU A 172 -10.22 18.26 -6.29
CA GLU A 172 -11.11 17.12 -6.53
C GLU A 172 -12.08 17.38 -7.71
N GLY A 173 -12.11 16.45 -8.67
CA GLY A 173 -12.97 16.53 -9.85
C GLY A 173 -12.59 17.60 -10.89
N THR A 174 -11.38 18.16 -10.81
CA THR A 174 -10.89 19.17 -11.75
C THR A 174 -9.44 18.91 -12.21
N ASP A 175 -9.06 19.50 -13.35
CA ASP A 175 -7.67 19.54 -13.82
C ASP A 175 -6.89 20.76 -13.29
N THR A 176 -7.33 21.35 -12.18
CA THR A 176 -6.67 22.53 -11.58
C THR A 176 -5.81 22.11 -10.39
N PRO A 177 -4.48 22.30 -10.45
CA PRO A 177 -3.61 22.04 -9.29
C PRO A 177 -4.05 22.83 -8.06
N ASN A 178 -4.00 22.21 -6.87
CA ASN A 178 -4.33 22.87 -5.60
C ASN A 178 -3.33 23.97 -5.22
N SER A 179 -2.13 23.95 -5.79
CA SER A 179 -1.06 24.91 -5.51
C SER A 179 -0.33 25.38 -6.76
N THR A 180 0.29 26.55 -6.65
CA THR A 180 1.22 27.04 -7.67
C THR A 180 2.50 26.19 -7.72
N THR A 181 3.25 26.29 -8.81
CA THR A 181 4.54 25.58 -8.91
C THR A 181 5.54 26.12 -7.89
N GLU A 182 5.49 27.43 -7.64
CA GLU A 182 6.32 28.12 -6.65
C GLU A 182 6.01 27.66 -5.22
N ASP A 183 4.73 27.57 -4.83
CA ASP A 183 4.35 27.12 -3.48
C ASP A 183 4.71 25.64 -3.25
N ARG A 184 4.43 24.77 -4.24
CA ARG A 184 4.85 23.36 -4.20
C ARG A 184 6.37 23.24 -4.06
N GLY A 185 7.12 23.99 -4.86
CA GLY A 185 8.58 24.02 -4.81
C GLY A 185 9.09 24.45 -3.44
N LEU A 186 8.57 25.54 -2.87
CA LEU A 186 8.98 26.05 -1.56
C LEU A 186 8.79 25.02 -0.44
N LEU A 187 7.62 24.35 -0.40
CA LEU A 187 7.35 23.31 0.60
C LEU A 187 8.32 22.13 0.46
N LEU A 188 8.48 21.61 -0.76
CA LEU A 188 9.33 20.46 -1.03
C LEU A 188 10.81 20.76 -0.76
N GLU A 189 11.32 21.92 -1.19
CA GLU A 189 12.69 22.38 -0.90
C GLU A 189 12.91 22.53 0.60
N THR A 190 11.98 23.13 1.35
CA THR A 190 12.13 23.30 2.81
C THR A 190 12.12 21.96 3.55
N LEU A 191 11.26 21.02 3.14
CA LEU A 191 11.25 19.68 3.70
C LEU A 191 12.52 18.90 3.36
N ALA A 192 13.03 19.04 2.12
CA ALA A 192 14.29 18.40 1.70
C ALA A 192 15.52 18.97 2.41
N ASP A 193 15.61 20.30 2.55
CA ASP A 193 16.68 20.97 3.31
C ASP A 193 16.70 20.56 4.79
N ALA A 194 15.50 20.26 5.32
CA ALA A 194 15.33 19.72 6.66
C ALA A 194 15.39 18.18 6.69
N GLU A 195 15.78 17.51 5.60
CA GLU A 195 15.96 16.05 5.41
C GLU A 195 14.70 15.20 5.73
N TYR A 196 13.51 15.78 5.61
CA TYR A 196 12.24 15.05 5.77
C TYR A 196 11.87 14.21 4.54
N LEU A 197 12.37 14.60 3.38
CA LEU A 197 12.14 13.88 2.13
C LEU A 197 13.30 14.10 1.15
N GLU A 198 13.33 13.27 0.12
CA GLU A 198 14.24 13.35 -1.00
C GLU A 198 13.43 13.24 -2.30
N TYR A 199 13.81 14.02 -3.31
CA TYR A 199 13.21 14.00 -4.64
C TYR A 199 14.17 14.56 -5.68
N GLU A 200 13.91 14.27 -6.96
CA GLU A 200 14.66 14.87 -8.06
C GLU A 200 14.11 16.28 -8.36
N SER A 201 14.95 17.30 -8.23
CA SER A 201 14.52 18.70 -8.41
C SER A 201 13.97 18.93 -9.82
N GLY A 202 12.82 19.59 -9.92
CA GLY A 202 12.16 19.89 -11.18
C GLY A 202 11.37 18.73 -11.81
N THR A 203 11.28 17.56 -11.15
CA THR A 203 10.51 16.42 -11.68
C THR A 203 9.12 16.27 -11.07
N ILE A 204 8.82 16.96 -9.98
CA ILE A 204 7.55 16.78 -9.25
C ILE A 204 6.45 17.63 -9.86
N LEU A 205 5.45 16.93 -10.41
CA LEU A 205 4.20 17.48 -10.91
C LEU A 205 3.07 17.12 -9.95
N PRO A 206 1.93 17.85 -9.97
CA PRO A 206 0.74 17.39 -9.29
C PRO A 206 0.28 16.02 -9.83
N GLY A 207 -0.23 15.16 -8.95
CA GLY A 207 -0.84 13.87 -9.28
C GLY A 207 -2.36 13.96 -9.13
N GLN A 208 -3.10 13.40 -10.09
CA GLN A 208 -4.53 13.12 -9.91
C GLN A 208 -4.74 11.95 -8.96
N ALA A 209 -3.77 11.03 -8.88
CA ALA A 209 -3.67 10.04 -7.83
C ALA A 209 -2.30 10.03 -7.17
N ILE A 210 -2.26 9.66 -5.89
CA ILE A 210 -1.04 9.42 -5.14
C ILE A 210 -0.99 7.94 -4.73
N VAL A 211 0.12 7.29 -5.01
CA VAL A 211 0.41 5.94 -4.51
C VAL A 211 1.52 6.03 -3.47
N MET A 212 1.21 5.74 -2.21
CA MET A 212 2.22 5.66 -1.15
C MET A 212 2.63 4.21 -0.94
N VAL A 213 3.89 3.92 -1.25
CA VAL A 213 4.52 2.60 -1.11
C VAL A 213 5.12 2.49 0.29
N THR A 214 4.79 1.41 0.99
CA THR A 214 5.31 1.14 2.33
C THR A 214 6.01 -0.20 2.45
N GLY A 215 6.89 -0.32 3.45
CA GLY A 215 7.44 -1.61 3.84
C GLY A 215 6.44 -2.49 4.57
N SER A 216 6.94 -3.53 5.24
CA SER A 216 6.15 -4.45 6.07
C SER A 216 5.83 -3.88 7.47
N GLY A 217 6.21 -2.63 7.74
CA GLY A 217 6.19 -2.05 9.09
C GLY A 217 7.40 -2.48 9.92
N SER A 218 7.51 -1.91 11.12
CA SER A 218 8.59 -2.14 12.06
C SER A 218 8.07 -2.79 13.35
N THR A 219 8.89 -3.60 14.00
CA THR A 219 8.60 -4.12 15.36
C THR A 219 9.33 -3.31 16.45
N ALA A 220 9.96 -2.19 16.07
CA ALA A 220 10.65 -1.33 17.01
C ALA A 220 9.65 -0.57 17.89
N SER A 221 10.12 -0.13 19.06
CA SER A 221 9.32 0.74 19.94
C SER A 221 8.87 2.01 19.19
N GLY A 222 7.58 2.32 19.25
CA GLY A 222 6.98 3.47 18.57
C GLY A 222 6.51 3.21 17.13
N ALA A 223 6.57 1.96 16.65
CA ALA A 223 6.07 1.62 15.33
C ALA A 223 4.55 1.80 15.18
N ASP A 224 3.78 1.69 16.27
CA ASP A 224 2.35 2.00 16.31
C ASP A 224 2.08 3.49 16.07
N PHE A 225 2.91 4.37 16.62
CA PHE A 225 2.85 5.81 16.37
C PHE A 225 3.17 6.14 14.91
N VAL A 226 4.17 5.47 14.33
CA VAL A 226 4.53 5.61 12.92
C VAL A 226 3.36 5.19 12.03
N ALA A 227 2.80 4.00 12.25
CA ALA A 227 1.69 3.49 11.45
C ALA A 227 0.43 4.39 11.54
N LYS A 228 0.12 4.91 12.73
CA LYS A 228 -0.97 5.89 12.92
C LYS A 228 -0.72 7.19 12.16
N ASN A 229 0.49 7.73 12.19
CA ASN A 229 0.81 8.93 11.42
C ASN A 229 0.79 8.67 9.91
N GLN A 230 1.22 7.50 9.45
CA GLN A 230 1.12 7.11 8.04
C GLN A 230 -0.34 7.01 7.60
N ALA A 231 -1.22 6.45 8.43
CA ALA A 231 -2.65 6.37 8.17
C ALA A 231 -3.29 7.76 8.10
N ALA A 232 -3.08 8.59 9.12
CA ALA A 232 -3.60 9.96 9.16
C ALA A 232 -3.03 10.84 8.02
N PHE A 233 -1.80 10.59 7.59
CA PHE A 233 -1.20 11.23 6.43
C PHE A 233 -1.90 10.82 5.13
N ALA A 234 -2.16 9.52 4.95
CA ALA A 234 -2.87 9.00 3.78
C ALA A 234 -4.29 9.56 3.67
N GLU A 235 -5.03 9.58 4.78
CA GLU A 235 -6.39 10.15 4.83
C GLU A 235 -6.39 11.64 4.46
N ALA A 236 -5.45 12.42 4.99
CA ALA A 236 -5.34 13.84 4.67
C ALA A 236 -4.89 14.11 3.22
N LEU A 237 -4.12 13.21 2.60
CA LEU A 237 -3.82 13.27 1.17
C LEU A 237 -5.08 13.02 0.33
N ASP A 238 -5.86 12.01 0.71
CA ASP A 238 -7.10 11.65 0.04
C ASP A 238 -8.13 12.77 0.13
N GLU A 239 -8.32 13.37 1.30
CA GLU A 239 -9.17 14.56 1.49
C GLU A 239 -8.76 15.74 0.59
N ALA A 240 -7.48 15.86 0.22
CA ALA A 240 -6.97 16.94 -0.61
C ALA A 240 -7.06 16.65 -2.12
N GLY A 241 -6.97 15.38 -2.54
CA GLY A 241 -6.83 14.99 -3.95
C GLY A 241 -7.90 14.07 -4.51
N GLY A 242 -8.63 13.34 -3.65
CA GLY A 242 -9.70 12.40 -4.02
C GLY A 242 -9.25 11.02 -4.48
N ALA A 243 -7.94 10.75 -4.57
CA ALA A 243 -7.42 9.43 -4.94
C ALA A 243 -6.04 9.15 -4.30
N THR A 244 -6.04 8.46 -3.15
CA THR A 244 -4.84 7.95 -2.48
C THR A 244 -4.85 6.43 -2.29
N VAL A 245 -3.87 5.72 -2.87
CA VAL A 245 -3.67 4.28 -2.70
C VAL A 245 -2.46 4.00 -1.81
N ILE A 246 -2.61 3.12 -0.83
CA ILE A 246 -1.50 2.58 -0.03
C ILE A 246 -1.13 1.20 -0.53
N ALA A 247 0.10 1.02 -1.00
CA ALA A 247 0.62 -0.26 -1.48
C ALA A 247 1.79 -0.72 -0.62
N GLY A 248 1.58 -1.76 0.19
CA GLY A 248 2.55 -2.20 1.19
C GLY A 248 2.92 -3.67 1.05
N ARG A 249 4.04 -4.06 1.65
CA ARG A 249 4.29 -5.48 1.96
C ARG A 249 3.37 -5.92 3.10
N VAL A 250 3.08 -7.21 3.13
CA VAL A 250 2.30 -7.79 4.23
C VAL A 250 3.15 -7.72 5.51
N GLY A 251 2.61 -7.04 6.53
CA GLY A 251 3.26 -6.92 7.83
C GLY A 251 3.03 -8.16 8.69
N HIS A 252 3.97 -8.44 9.58
CA HIS A 252 3.83 -9.51 10.58
C HIS A 252 3.16 -9.05 11.88
N ASP A 253 3.10 -7.74 12.12
CA ASP A 253 2.43 -7.13 13.27
C ASP A 253 1.39 -6.13 12.78
N GLU A 254 0.12 -6.43 13.06
CA GLU A 254 -1.04 -5.62 12.66
C GLU A 254 -1.03 -4.21 13.26
N ALA A 255 -0.44 -4.03 14.44
CA ALA A 255 -0.44 -2.73 15.12
C ALA A 255 0.55 -1.73 14.48
N SER A 256 1.56 -2.22 13.74
CA SER A 256 2.60 -1.40 13.13
C SER A 256 2.53 -1.33 11.61
N ASN A 257 1.48 -1.91 11.01
CA ASN A 257 1.24 -1.86 9.58
C ASN A 257 0.15 -0.81 9.24
N VAL A 258 0.48 0.14 8.37
CA VAL A 258 -0.44 1.22 7.96
C VAL A 258 -1.72 0.68 7.29
N ILE A 259 -1.64 -0.39 6.50
CA ILE A 259 -2.81 -0.99 5.84
C ILE A 259 -3.78 -1.50 6.90
N THR A 260 -3.27 -2.19 7.93
CA THR A 260 -4.11 -2.67 9.02
C THR A 260 -4.68 -1.52 9.85
N GLN A 261 -3.92 -0.44 10.07
CA GLN A 261 -4.45 0.76 10.74
C GLN A 261 -5.61 1.39 9.96
N LEU A 262 -5.46 1.57 8.64
CA LEU A 262 -6.48 2.16 7.76
C LEU A 262 -7.74 1.29 7.64
N ARG A 263 -7.60 -0.03 7.65
CA ARG A 263 -8.75 -0.96 7.62
C ARG A 263 -9.45 -1.08 8.98
N GLY A 264 -8.74 -0.80 10.07
CA GLY A 264 -9.26 -0.89 11.43
C GLY A 264 -9.95 0.38 11.94
N SER A 265 -9.84 1.50 11.22
CA SER A 265 -10.45 2.77 11.60
C SER A 265 -11.87 2.91 11.07
N ASP A 266 -12.83 3.12 11.98
CA ASP A 266 -14.25 3.37 11.66
C ASP A 266 -14.46 4.63 10.79
N SER A 267 -13.45 5.52 10.70
CA SER A 267 -13.46 6.77 9.91
C SER A 267 -13.18 6.57 8.42
N THR A 268 -12.70 5.39 8.02
CA THR A 268 -12.01 5.19 6.73
C THR A 268 -12.66 4.13 5.86
N ALA A 269 -13.87 3.68 6.23
CA ALA A 269 -14.66 2.81 5.37
C ALA A 269 -15.06 3.56 4.07
N GLY A 270 -14.15 3.59 3.10
CA GLY A 270 -14.44 3.94 1.71
C GLY A 270 -13.73 5.16 1.10
N ALA A 271 -12.57 5.62 1.61
CA ALA A 271 -11.84 6.74 1.00
C ALA A 271 -10.48 6.30 0.43
N VAL A 272 -9.58 5.78 1.27
CA VAL A 272 -8.24 5.32 0.89
C VAL A 272 -8.25 3.84 0.51
N SER A 273 -7.83 3.51 -0.71
CA SER A 273 -7.63 2.11 -1.12
C SER A 273 -6.33 1.55 -0.52
N THR A 274 -6.39 0.29 -0.07
CA THR A 274 -5.24 -0.38 0.53
C THR A 274 -4.90 -1.65 -0.22
N VAL A 275 -3.63 -1.88 -0.52
CA VAL A 275 -3.16 -2.99 -1.34
C VAL A 275 -2.00 -3.70 -0.66
N GLU A 276 -2.17 -4.99 -0.45
CA GLU A 276 -1.14 -5.86 0.11
C GLU A 276 -0.19 -6.41 -0.97
N ALA A 277 0.97 -6.88 -0.50
CA ALA A 277 1.95 -7.63 -1.28
C ALA A 277 2.47 -6.91 -2.53
N VAL A 278 2.86 -5.64 -2.40
CA VAL A 278 3.49 -4.86 -3.48
C VAL A 278 4.79 -5.50 -4.02
N ASP A 279 5.41 -6.40 -3.26
CA ASP A 279 6.54 -7.23 -3.68
C ASP A 279 6.15 -8.29 -4.73
N GLN A 280 4.88 -8.67 -4.80
CA GLN A 280 4.31 -9.61 -5.77
C GLN A 280 3.77 -8.88 -7.00
N THR A 281 3.76 -9.56 -8.16
CA THR A 281 3.24 -8.96 -9.39
C THR A 281 1.75 -8.72 -9.34
N TRP A 282 0.98 -9.65 -8.79
CA TRP A 282 -0.46 -9.46 -8.60
C TRP A 282 -0.77 -8.28 -7.67
N GLY A 283 0.03 -8.03 -6.62
CA GLY A 283 -0.17 -6.88 -5.72
C GLY A 283 0.11 -5.55 -6.43
N ARG A 284 1.11 -5.51 -7.32
CA ARG A 284 1.33 -4.34 -8.19
C ARG A 284 0.23 -4.14 -9.22
N LEU A 285 -0.33 -5.22 -9.76
CA LEU A 285 -1.52 -5.15 -10.61
C LEU A 285 -2.69 -4.57 -9.81
N ALA A 286 -2.97 -5.10 -8.62
CA ALA A 286 -3.99 -4.60 -7.71
C ALA A 286 -3.83 -3.10 -7.43
N ALA A 287 -2.60 -2.62 -7.20
CA ALA A 287 -2.31 -1.21 -6.99
C ALA A 287 -2.64 -0.33 -8.18
N VAL A 288 -2.29 -0.74 -9.41
CA VAL A 288 -2.67 -0.02 -10.63
C VAL A 288 -4.18 0.09 -10.76
N LEU A 289 -4.88 -1.00 -10.46
CA LEU A 289 -6.32 -1.11 -10.60
C LEU A 289 -7.06 -0.32 -9.51
N ALA A 290 -6.51 -0.30 -8.30
CA ALA A 290 -7.03 0.50 -7.19
C ALA A 290 -6.88 2.00 -7.46
N VAL A 291 -5.81 2.42 -8.15
CA VAL A 291 -5.67 3.81 -8.61
C VAL A 291 -6.78 4.14 -9.59
N ALA A 292 -7.06 3.25 -10.55
CA ALA A 292 -8.11 3.47 -11.53
C ALA A 292 -9.49 3.59 -10.87
N GLU A 293 -9.80 2.69 -9.94
CA GLU A 293 -11.05 2.72 -9.19
C GLU A 293 -11.21 4.01 -8.37
N GLN A 294 -10.15 4.48 -7.71
CA GLN A 294 -10.19 5.75 -6.97
C GLN A 294 -10.39 6.97 -7.85
N LEU A 295 -9.78 6.99 -9.04
CA LEU A 295 -10.03 8.06 -10.00
C LEU A 295 -11.49 8.08 -10.50
N GLU A 296 -12.20 6.94 -10.38
CA GLU A 296 -13.65 6.84 -10.63
C GLU A 296 -14.51 7.08 -9.38
N GLY A 297 -13.89 7.36 -8.24
CA GLY A 297 -14.53 7.64 -6.95
C GLY A 297 -14.89 6.39 -6.12
N GLY A 298 -14.40 5.22 -6.50
CA GLY A 298 -14.49 4.00 -5.71
C GLY A 298 -13.29 3.83 -4.77
N SER A 299 -13.34 2.83 -3.89
CA SER A 299 -12.19 2.42 -3.08
C SER A 299 -12.41 1.04 -2.48
N GLY A 300 -11.32 0.40 -2.04
CA GLY A 300 -11.40 -0.91 -1.40
C GLY A 300 -10.13 -1.39 -0.71
N ALA A 301 -10.28 -2.49 0.03
CA ALA A 301 -9.19 -3.21 0.65
C ALA A 301 -8.81 -4.45 -0.18
N TYR A 302 -7.65 -4.41 -0.83
CA TYR A 302 -7.16 -5.48 -1.70
C TYR A 302 -6.03 -6.27 -1.05
N GLY A 303 -6.13 -7.59 -1.12
CA GLY A 303 -5.13 -8.46 -0.53
C GLY A 303 -5.63 -9.87 -0.29
N PHE A 304 -4.98 -10.56 0.64
CA PHE A 304 -5.34 -11.92 1.02
C PHE A 304 -5.60 -12.07 2.53
N SER A 305 -5.31 -11.05 3.32
CA SER A 305 -5.66 -11.02 4.75
C SER A 305 -7.18 -11.05 4.94
N GLU A 306 -7.64 -11.50 6.09
CA GLU A 306 -9.08 -11.64 6.39
C GLU A 306 -9.85 -10.31 6.36
N ASN A 307 -9.15 -9.19 6.46
CA ASN A 307 -9.70 -7.83 6.38
C ASN A 307 -9.59 -7.21 4.98
N ALA A 308 -9.24 -7.98 3.96
CA ALA A 308 -9.37 -7.57 2.56
C ALA A 308 -10.79 -7.86 2.07
N ASP A 309 -11.35 -6.92 1.28
CA ASP A 309 -12.63 -7.09 0.59
C ASP A 309 -12.48 -8.13 -0.52
N GLU A 310 -11.44 -7.96 -1.34
CA GLU A 310 -11.15 -8.80 -2.51
C GLU A 310 -9.64 -8.90 -2.76
N VAL A 311 -9.22 -9.76 -3.69
CA VAL A 311 -7.80 -9.86 -4.07
C VAL A 311 -7.40 -8.74 -5.05
N LEU A 312 -8.33 -8.36 -5.93
CA LEU A 312 -8.16 -7.34 -6.96
C LEU A 312 -9.45 -6.51 -7.05
N PRO A 313 -9.37 -5.22 -7.43
CA PRO A 313 -10.55 -4.44 -7.80
C PRO A 313 -11.33 -5.08 -8.95
N GLU A 314 -12.64 -4.85 -8.99
CA GLU A 314 -13.47 -5.22 -10.14
C GLU A 314 -13.19 -4.27 -11.34
N HIS A 315 -13.35 -4.79 -12.57
CA HIS A 315 -13.20 -4.05 -13.84
C HIS A 315 -14.44 -4.13 -14.71
#